data_AF-A0AAE4DMU3-F1
#
_entry.id   AF-A0AAE4DMU3-F1
#
_cell.length_a   1.000
_cell.length_b   1.000
_cell.length_c   1.000
_cell.angle_alpha   90.00
_cell.angle_beta   90.00
_cell.angle_gamma   90.00
#
_symmetry.space_group_name_H-M   'P 1'
#
loop_
_entity.id
_entity.type
_entity.pdbx_description
1 polymer ?
#
loop_
_entity_poly.entity_id
_entity_poly.type
_entity_poly.pdbx_seq_one_letter_code
_entity_poly.pdbx_strand_id
1 'polypeptide(L)'
;MKKSVLITILGVAVVATACVSYASRSEKPEYLQAAESRVSSYLTSDYGRVTCESKPLTPQRWQLACLNAEKGLAFQYIVQPAEKAPYNVSRPFYLEATNGDAIKSAEQGLMRYLQINTKTS
;
A
#
# COMPACT_ATOMS: atom_id res chain seq x y z
N MET A 1 3.08 51.08 -48.74
CA MET A 1 3.40 51.74 -47.46
C MET A 1 2.27 51.52 -46.47
N LYS A 2 2.60 51.20 -45.20
CA LYS A 2 1.71 51.06 -44.02
C LYS A 2 0.75 49.85 -44.09
N LYS A 3 0.54 49.03 -43.06
CA LYS A 3 1.03 48.91 -41.68
C LYS A 3 0.76 47.46 -41.27
N SER A 4 1.71 46.87 -40.58
CA SER A 4 1.61 45.60 -39.86
C SER A 4 0.41 45.60 -38.93
N VAL A 5 -0.38 44.52 -38.92
CA VAL A 5 -1.24 44.17 -37.79
C VAL A 5 -0.97 42.72 -37.41
N LEU A 6 -0.42 42.62 -36.22
CA LEU A 6 -0.01 41.46 -35.44
C LEU A 6 -1.22 40.77 -34.79
N ILE A 7 -1.00 39.51 -34.40
CA ILE A 7 -1.74 38.73 -33.37
C ILE A 7 -3.07 38.13 -33.89
N THR A 8 -3.32 36.82 -33.81
CA THR A 8 -3.40 36.02 -32.59
C THR A 8 -2.98 34.56 -32.82
N ILE A 9 -1.99 34.10 -32.06
CA ILE A 9 -1.71 32.66 -31.89
C ILE A 9 -2.86 32.11 -31.04
N LEU A 10 -3.64 31.18 -31.61
CA LEU A 10 -4.60 30.38 -30.85
C LEU A 10 -3.79 29.46 -29.91
N GLY A 11 -3.51 29.95 -28.71
CA GLY A 11 -3.05 29.12 -27.61
C GLY A 11 -4.18 28.19 -27.20
N VAL A 12 -4.10 26.92 -27.60
CA VAL A 12 -4.92 25.87 -26.97
C VAL A 12 -4.34 25.69 -25.57
N ALA A 13 -4.94 26.41 -24.61
CA ALA A 13 -4.76 26.09 -23.21
C ALA A 13 -5.38 24.71 -22.98
N VAL A 14 -4.56 23.67 -23.00
CA VAL A 14 -4.91 22.39 -22.39
C VAL A 14 -5.00 22.67 -20.89
N VAL A 15 -6.19 23.03 -20.43
CA VAL A 15 -6.53 22.96 -19.01
C VAL A 15 -6.59 21.47 -18.70
N ALA A 16 -5.43 20.86 -18.45
CA ALA A 16 -5.34 19.61 -17.75
C ALA A 16 -5.79 19.92 -16.32
N THR A 17 -7.09 19.76 -16.11
CA THR A 17 -7.75 19.85 -14.81
C THR A 17 -6.95 19.03 -13.81
N ALA A 18 -6.60 19.70 -12.72
CA ALA A 18 -5.85 19.19 -11.60
C ALA A 18 -6.53 17.96 -10.97
N CYS A 19 -6.23 16.77 -11.47
CA CYS A 19 -6.53 15.50 -10.79
C CYS A 19 -5.27 14.84 -10.21
N VAL A 20 -4.12 15.51 -10.27
CA VAL A 20 -2.82 15.00 -9.80
C VAL A 20 -2.33 15.79 -8.60
N SER A 21 -3.11 15.87 -7.51
CA SER A 21 -2.57 16.36 -6.23
C SER A 21 -3.29 15.89 -4.97
N TYR A 22 -4.46 15.25 -5.04
CA TYR A 22 -5.10 14.73 -3.81
C TYR A 22 -4.47 13.43 -3.29
N ALA A 23 -3.71 12.71 -4.12
CA ALA A 23 -3.03 11.49 -3.70
C ALA A 23 -1.68 11.74 -2.99
N SER A 24 -1.16 12.97 -3.00
CA SER A 24 0.21 13.28 -2.56
C SER A 24 0.32 14.01 -1.23
N ARG A 25 -0.81 14.34 -0.57
CA ARG A 25 -0.85 15.08 0.71
C ARG A 25 -1.76 14.45 1.77
N SER A 26 -2.33 13.28 1.51
CA SER A 26 -3.03 12.53 2.55
C SER A 26 -1.97 11.69 3.27
N GLU A 27 -1.57 12.10 4.47
CA GLU A 27 -0.73 11.27 5.34
C GLU A 27 -1.33 9.86 5.39
N LYS A 28 -0.48 8.82 5.28
CA LYS A 28 -0.95 7.44 5.39
C LYS A 28 -1.71 7.28 6.71
N PRO A 29 -2.87 6.62 6.73
CA PRO A 29 -3.61 6.48 7.98
C PRO A 29 -2.80 5.67 8.99
N GLU A 30 -3.00 5.94 10.29
CA GLU A 30 -2.20 5.35 11.37
C GLU A 30 -2.18 3.81 11.33
N TYR A 31 -3.33 3.19 11.05
CA TYR A 31 -3.41 1.72 10.94
C TYR A 31 -2.50 1.17 9.83
N LEU A 32 -2.34 1.89 8.72
CA LEU A 32 -1.46 1.47 7.63
C LEU A 32 0.00 1.61 8.05
N GLN A 33 0.38 2.73 8.66
CA GLN A 33 1.76 2.93 9.14
C GLN A 33 2.15 1.87 10.18
N ALA A 34 1.24 1.55 11.10
CA ALA A 34 1.41 0.49 12.08
C ALA A 34 1.58 -0.89 11.40
N ALA A 35 0.80 -1.18 10.35
CA ALA A 35 0.93 -2.41 9.58
C ALA A 35 2.28 -2.49 8.85
N GLU A 36 2.69 -1.42 8.15
CA GLU A 36 3.98 -1.34 7.44
C GLU A 36 5.15 -1.61 8.37
N SER A 37 5.20 -0.90 9.50
CA SER A 37 6.25 -1.06 10.50
C SER A 37 6.31 -2.48 11.04
N ARG A 38 5.15 -3.05 11.42
CA ARG A 38 5.13 -4.37 12.06
C ARG A 38 5.40 -5.51 11.09
N VAL A 39 4.78 -5.50 9.92
CA VAL A 39 4.98 -6.52 8.88
C VAL A 39 6.43 -6.52 8.42
N SER A 40 6.99 -5.34 8.12
CA SER A 40 8.40 -5.22 7.71
C SER A 40 9.36 -5.74 8.79
N SER A 41 9.14 -5.34 10.05
CA SER A 41 9.96 -5.79 11.17
C SER A 41 9.91 -7.30 11.37
N TYR A 42 8.71 -7.90 11.33
CA TYR A 42 8.53 -9.33 11.55
C TYR A 42 9.05 -10.17 10.38
N LEU A 43 8.76 -9.77 9.14
CA LEU A 43 9.35 -10.40 7.96
C LEU A 43 10.87 -10.31 7.99
N THR A 44 11.43 -9.17 8.41
CA THR A 44 12.89 -9.02 8.53
C THR A 44 13.49 -9.99 9.55
N SER A 45 12.79 -10.25 10.66
CA SER A 45 13.23 -11.22 11.67
C SER A 45 13.33 -12.65 11.12
N ASP A 46 12.34 -13.09 10.35
CA ASP A 46 12.23 -14.48 9.93
C ASP A 46 12.87 -14.75 8.56
N TYR A 47 12.83 -13.77 7.66
CA TYR A 47 13.25 -13.90 6.28
C TYR A 47 14.48 -13.05 5.94
N GLY A 48 14.92 -12.15 6.81
CA GLY A 48 15.96 -11.15 6.49
C GLY A 48 15.37 -9.93 5.79
N ARG A 49 16.21 -8.94 5.47
CA ARG A 49 15.79 -7.60 5.02
C ARG A 49 14.72 -7.67 3.91
N VAL A 50 13.60 -6.99 4.15
CA VAL A 50 12.54 -6.78 3.16
C VAL A 50 12.40 -5.30 2.83
N THR A 51 11.94 -5.00 1.61
CA THR A 51 11.48 -3.66 1.23
C THR A 51 9.97 -3.73 1.03
N CYS A 52 9.22 -2.86 1.72
CA CYS A 52 7.76 -2.86 1.67
C CYS A 52 7.23 -1.57 1.05
N GLU A 53 6.21 -1.70 0.20
CA GLU A 53 5.50 -0.60 -0.43
C GLU A 53 3.99 -0.79 -0.30
N SER A 54 3.26 0.30 -0.07
CA SER A 54 1.81 0.31 0.03
C SER A 54 1.17 1.10 -1.10
N LYS A 55 0.07 0.59 -1.67
CA LYS A 55 -0.78 1.35 -2.60
C LYS A 55 -2.26 1.30 -2.17
N PRO A 56 -3.01 2.41 -2.31
CA PRO A 56 -4.42 2.40 -1.99
C PRO A 56 -5.18 1.55 -3.01
N LEU A 57 -6.12 0.74 -2.52
CA LEU A 57 -7.12 0.05 -3.35
C LEU A 57 -8.48 0.76 -3.25
N THR A 58 -8.85 1.12 -2.02
CA THR A 58 -10.04 1.93 -1.69
C THR A 58 -9.70 2.81 -0.48
N PRO A 59 -10.57 3.74 -0.04
CA PRO A 59 -10.27 4.62 1.10
C PRO A 59 -9.86 3.91 2.39
N GLN A 60 -10.31 2.68 2.61
CA GLN A 60 -10.02 1.88 3.81
C GLN A 60 -9.25 0.59 3.51
N ARG A 61 -8.88 0.33 2.26
CA ARG A 61 -8.15 -0.89 1.86
C ARG A 61 -6.88 -0.52 1.13
N TRP A 62 -5.77 -1.07 1.59
CA TRP A 62 -4.45 -0.86 0.98
C TRP A 62 -3.84 -2.20 0.63
N GLN A 63 -3.18 -2.28 -0.52
CA GLN A 63 -2.28 -3.39 -0.80
C GLN A 63 -0.92 -3.05 -0.20
N LEU A 64 -0.36 -3.97 0.58
CA LEU A 64 1.01 -3.93 1.10
C LEU A 64 1.81 -5.06 0.43
N ALA A 65 2.86 -4.70 -0.29
CA ALA A 65 3.75 -5.65 -0.95
C ALA A 65 5.14 -5.52 -0.32
N CYS A 66 5.69 -6.64 0.15
CA CYS A 66 7.04 -6.71 0.71
C CYS A 66 7.90 -7.69 -0.10
N LEU A 67 9.10 -7.27 -0.50
CA LEU A 67 10.03 -8.06 -1.30
C LEU A 67 11.29 -8.38 -0.49
N ASN A 68 11.67 -9.66 -0.48
CA ASN A 68 13.03 -10.09 -0.15
C ASN A 68 13.74 -10.45 -1.45
N ALA A 69 14.54 -9.52 -1.99
CA ALA A 69 15.21 -9.72 -3.28
C ALA A 69 16.27 -10.82 -3.23
N GLU A 70 16.95 -10.98 -2.09
CA GLU A 70 18.00 -12.00 -1.90
C GLU A 70 17.45 -13.43 -1.97
N LYS A 71 16.23 -13.64 -1.45
CA LYS A 71 15.58 -14.95 -1.39
C LYS A 71 14.52 -15.17 -2.48
N GLY A 72 14.26 -14.16 -3.32
CA GLY A 72 13.22 -14.23 -4.34
C GLY A 72 11.80 -14.40 -3.78
N LEU A 73 11.54 -13.92 -2.56
CA LEU A 73 10.24 -14.03 -1.89
C LEU A 73 9.47 -12.72 -2.01
N ALA A 74 8.17 -12.81 -2.29
CA ALA A 74 7.30 -11.65 -2.39
C ALA A 74 6.05 -11.87 -1.55
N PHE A 75 5.83 -11.06 -0.54
CA PHE A 75 4.69 -11.17 0.38
C PHE A 75 3.65 -10.10 0.04
N GLN A 76 2.42 -10.51 -0.23
CA GLN A 76 1.33 -9.59 -0.57
C GLN A 76 0.19 -9.69 0.45
N TYR A 77 -0.21 -8.53 0.97
CA TYR A 77 -1.29 -8.42 1.94
C TYR A 77 -2.29 -7.32 1.56
N ILE A 78 -3.54 -7.47 1.98
CA ILE A 78 -4.47 -6.34 2.13
C ILE A 78 -4.43 -5.87 3.58
N VAL A 79 -4.25 -4.56 3.76
CA VAL A 79 -4.31 -3.88 5.04
C VAL A 79 -5.63 -3.11 5.15
N GLN A 80 -6.34 -3.32 6.26
CA GLN A 80 -7.58 -2.63 6.60
C GLN A 80 -7.54 -2.18 8.06
N PRO A 81 -8.40 -1.21 8.46
CA PRO A 81 -8.64 -0.91 9.86
C PRO A 81 -9.14 -2.14 10.64
N ALA A 82 -8.82 -2.19 11.93
CA ALA A 82 -9.23 -3.27 12.83
C ALA A 82 -10.74 -3.54 12.83
N GLU A 83 -11.55 -2.49 12.67
CA GLU A 83 -13.02 -2.55 12.70
C GLU A 83 -13.61 -3.32 11.51
N LYS A 84 -12.81 -3.58 10.48
CA LYS A 84 -13.19 -4.39 9.31
C LYS A 84 -12.87 -5.87 9.49
N ALA A 85 -12.16 -6.25 10.55
CA ALA A 85 -11.80 -7.64 10.79
C ALA A 85 -13.06 -8.46 11.10
N PRO A 86 -13.18 -9.70 10.55
CA PRO A 86 -14.28 -10.60 10.89
C PRO A 86 -14.09 -11.29 12.26
N TYR A 87 -13.09 -10.87 13.03
CA TYR A 87 -12.73 -11.38 14.35
C TYR A 87 -12.01 -10.28 15.15
N ASN A 88 -11.91 -10.46 16.47
CA ASN A 88 -11.22 -9.48 17.33
C ASN A 88 -9.72 -9.49 17.04
N VAL A 89 -9.18 -8.32 16.70
CA VAL A 89 -7.74 -8.08 16.54
C VAL A 89 -7.25 -7.11 17.61
N SER A 90 -6.06 -7.35 18.16
CA SER A 90 -5.47 -6.50 19.21
C SER A 90 -4.67 -5.31 18.67
N ARG A 91 -4.66 -5.11 17.35
CA ARG A 91 -3.83 -4.13 16.62
C ARG A 91 -4.77 -3.16 15.91
N PRO A 92 -4.32 -1.94 15.57
CA PRO A 92 -5.17 -0.98 14.86
C PRO A 92 -5.45 -1.38 13.41
N PHE A 93 -4.88 -2.49 12.94
CA PHE A 93 -5.01 -3.00 11.59
C PHE A 93 -5.36 -4.48 11.55
N TYR A 94 -5.87 -4.89 10.41
CA TYR A 94 -6.19 -6.25 10.03
C TYR A 94 -5.56 -6.58 8.67
N LEU A 95 -5.03 -7.80 8.55
CA LEU A 95 -4.29 -8.27 7.37
C LEU A 95 -4.97 -9.47 6.71
N GLU A 96 -5.05 -9.44 5.39
CA GLU A 96 -5.42 -10.60 4.55
C GLU A 96 -4.23 -10.96 3.67
N ALA A 97 -3.81 -12.23 3.66
CA ALA A 97 -2.79 -12.70 2.73
C ALA A 97 -3.39 -12.91 1.33
N THR A 98 -2.75 -12.37 0.29
CA THR A 98 -3.26 -12.46 -1.09
C THR A 98 -2.40 -13.32 -2.01
N ASN A 99 -1.29 -13.87 -1.52
CA ASN A 99 -0.45 -14.78 -2.29
C ASN A 99 0.18 -15.88 -1.42
N GLY A 100 0.80 -16.87 -2.09
CA GLY A 100 1.31 -18.08 -1.42
C GLY A 100 2.38 -17.79 -0.36
N ASP A 101 3.31 -16.87 -0.60
CA ASP A 101 4.35 -16.53 0.38
C ASP A 101 3.76 -15.80 1.59
N ALA A 102 2.79 -14.91 1.39
CA ALA A 102 2.07 -14.27 2.49
C ALA A 102 1.27 -15.28 3.32
N ILE A 103 0.61 -16.24 2.68
CA ILE A 103 -0.11 -17.32 3.39
C ILE A 103 0.88 -18.13 4.23
N LYS A 104 2.00 -18.56 3.65
CA LYS A 104 3.04 -19.30 4.38
C LYS A 104 3.60 -18.48 5.53
N SER A 105 3.82 -17.18 5.33
CA SER A 105 4.36 -16.29 6.37
C SER A 105 3.46 -16.20 7.59
N ALA A 106 2.14 -16.35 7.44
CA ALA A 106 1.18 -16.20 8.53
C ALA A 106 1.41 -17.17 9.69
N GLU A 107 2.05 -18.32 9.44
CA GLU A 107 2.33 -19.35 10.44
C GLU A 107 3.77 -19.32 10.96
N GLN A 108 4.61 -18.43 10.41
CA GLN A 108 6.05 -18.39 10.69
C GLN A 108 6.40 -17.35 11.74
N GLY A 109 7.40 -17.69 12.56
CA GLY A 109 8.05 -16.80 13.54
C GLY A 109 7.13 -15.77 14.19
N LEU A 110 7.46 -14.49 14.03
CA LEU A 110 6.69 -13.40 14.64
C LEU A 110 5.40 -13.06 13.89
N MET A 111 5.32 -13.43 12.61
CA MET A 111 4.15 -13.18 11.77
C MET A 111 2.88 -13.86 12.30
N ARG A 112 3.01 -14.99 13.02
CA ARG A 112 1.89 -15.65 13.72
C ARG A 112 1.09 -14.74 14.67
N TYR A 113 1.75 -13.72 15.23
CA TYR A 113 1.12 -12.77 16.15
C TYR A 113 0.36 -11.65 15.44
N LEU A 114 0.41 -11.60 14.11
CA LEU A 114 -0.34 -10.62 13.32
C LEU A 114 -1.77 -11.08 13.01
N GLN A 115 -2.14 -12.32 13.36
CA GLN A 115 -3.49 -12.87 13.13
C GLN A 115 -3.93 -12.66 11.67
N ILE A 116 -3.04 -12.97 10.72
CA ILE A 116 -3.26 -12.75 9.29
C ILE A 116 -4.37 -13.70 8.82
N ASN A 117 -5.39 -13.17 8.14
CA ASN A 117 -6.39 -14.00 7.50
C ASN A 117 -5.79 -14.65 6.25
N THR A 118 -5.74 -15.99 6.26
CA THR A 118 -5.24 -16.81 5.16
C THR A 118 -6.36 -17.53 4.41
N LYS A 119 -7.63 -17.28 4.76
CA LYS A 119 -8.76 -17.80 3.99
C LYS A 119 -8.70 -17.21 2.59
N THR A 120 -8.37 -18.05 1.62
CA THR A 120 -8.39 -17.72 0.21
C THR A 120 -9.79 -17.21 -0.14
N SER A 121 -9.90 -15.97 -0.60
CA SER A 121 -11.12 -15.47 -1.29
C SER A 121 -11.32 -16.20 -2.61
#